data_AF-A0A8T0AAP7-F1
#
_entry.id   AF-A0A8T0AAP7-F1
#
_cell.length_a   1.000
_cell.length_b   1.000
_cell.length_c   1.000
_cell.angle_alpha   90.00
_cell.angle_beta   90.00
_cell.angle_gamma   90.00
#
_symmetry.space_group_name_H-M   'P 1'
#
loop_
_entity.id
_entity.type
_entity.pdbx_description
1 polymer ?
#
loop_
_entity_poly.entity_id
_entity_poly.type
_entity_poly.pdbx_seq_one_letter_code
_entity_poly.pdbx_strand_id
1 'polypeptide(L)'
;MYVLWSLALPLLVQCHVINQNFLPLDCQDIFNNGSIHSGVYTIYPVGPKRPLQVYCDMGCTENDERSEGKWTVIQKRTDGTVNFYRPWEAYKHGFGDTAGEYWLGLENIFLITWREKHELRVDLEDFEHAKVYARYTSFYIDAESEKYMLHVSGFINGGAGDSLAYHNGKAFGTFDKDINNCAKTYEGGFWFDNCHHSNPNGVYKWGSGEPIRQQAEVLERIHARKAGTRQPIGAHGVGKGGGVFESERGCAEEE
;
A
#
# COMPACT_ATOMS: atom_id res chain seq x y z
N MET A 1 18.10 -64.99 23.30
CA MET A 1 17.50 -64.55 22.02
C MET A 1 16.49 -63.45 22.37
N TYR A 2 16.95 -62.20 22.42
CA TYR A 2 16.13 -61.04 22.81
C TYR A 2 15.62 -60.35 21.54
N VAL A 3 14.29 -60.34 21.35
CA VAL A 3 13.65 -59.65 20.22
C VAL A 3 13.27 -58.25 20.69
N LEU A 4 14.00 -57.24 20.20
CA LEU A 4 13.72 -55.82 20.38
C LEU A 4 12.42 -55.48 19.62
N TRP A 5 11.38 -55.09 20.35
CA TRP A 5 10.17 -54.49 19.78
C TRP A 5 10.41 -53.00 19.57
N SER A 6 10.69 -52.61 18.33
CA SER A 6 10.75 -51.21 17.91
C SER A 6 9.32 -50.66 17.86
N LEU A 7 8.93 -49.84 18.83
CA LEU A 7 7.73 -49.03 18.75
C LEU A 7 7.98 -47.91 17.73
N ALA A 8 7.53 -48.12 16.49
CA ALA A 8 7.40 -47.05 15.52
C ALA A 8 6.28 -46.11 15.99
N LEU A 9 6.65 -44.97 16.58
CA LEU A 9 5.71 -43.88 16.84
C LEU A 9 5.25 -43.34 15.47
N PRO A 10 3.95 -43.40 15.12
CA PRO A 10 3.49 -42.74 13.92
C PRO A 10 3.67 -41.24 14.14
N LEU A 11 4.60 -40.63 13.41
CA LEU A 11 4.66 -39.19 13.25
C LEU A 11 3.32 -38.76 12.65
N LEU A 12 2.41 -38.30 13.50
CA LEU A 12 1.24 -37.55 13.09
C LEU A 12 1.75 -36.25 12.48
N VAL A 13 2.06 -36.30 11.19
CA VAL A 13 2.13 -35.10 10.35
C VAL A 13 0.73 -34.53 10.39
N GLN A 14 0.46 -33.61 11.32
CA GLN A 14 -0.67 -32.70 11.20
C GLN A 14 -0.38 -31.82 9.99
N CYS A 15 -0.73 -32.33 8.81
CA CYS A 15 -0.92 -31.49 7.65
C CYS A 15 -2.05 -30.54 8.03
N HIS A 16 -1.68 -29.30 8.39
CA HIS A 16 -2.67 -28.24 8.52
C HIS A 16 -3.42 -28.21 7.19
N VAL A 17 -4.74 -28.40 7.25
CA VAL A 17 -5.60 -28.18 6.10
C VAL A 17 -5.38 -26.73 5.70
N ILE A 18 -4.60 -26.49 4.63
CA ILE A 18 -4.54 -25.18 4.00
C ILE A 18 -5.99 -24.88 3.62
N ASN A 19 -6.57 -23.86 4.26
CA ASN A 19 -7.97 -23.53 4.07
C ASN A 19 -8.19 -23.19 2.59
N GLN A 20 -8.77 -24.13 1.84
CA GLN A 20 -9.02 -24.04 0.39
C GLN A 20 -10.00 -22.90 0.02
N ASN A 21 -10.43 -22.09 0.99
CA ASN A 21 -11.36 -20.97 0.83
C ASN A 21 -10.78 -19.61 1.29
N PHE A 22 -9.47 -19.48 1.49
CA PHE A 22 -8.88 -18.18 1.84
C PHE A 22 -8.80 -17.26 0.61
N LEU A 23 -9.68 -16.26 0.56
CA LEU A 23 -9.73 -15.22 -0.47
C LEU A 23 -9.41 -13.88 0.20
N PRO A 24 -8.12 -13.51 0.35
CA PRO A 24 -7.75 -12.27 1.01
C PRO A 24 -8.33 -11.09 0.23
N LEU A 25 -8.98 -10.16 0.92
CA LEU A 25 -9.51 -8.96 0.27
C LEU A 25 -8.40 -7.94 0.00
N ASP A 26 -7.29 -8.03 0.75
CA ASP A 26 -6.20 -7.07 0.76
C ASP A 26 -4.91 -7.64 1.40
N CYS A 27 -3.88 -6.81 1.49
CA CYS A 27 -2.60 -7.17 2.12
C CYS A 27 -2.67 -7.35 3.65
N GLN A 28 -3.66 -6.77 4.31
CA GLN A 28 -3.89 -6.95 5.74
C GLN A 28 -4.44 -8.36 6.03
N ASP A 29 -5.33 -8.88 5.20
CA ASP A 29 -5.78 -10.28 5.25
C ASP A 29 -4.62 -11.25 5.02
N ILE A 30 -3.79 -10.98 4.01
CA ILE A 30 -2.58 -11.77 3.72
C ILE A 30 -1.66 -11.82 4.94
N PHE A 31 -1.39 -10.67 5.56
CA PHE A 31 -0.57 -10.60 6.78
C PHE A 31 -1.20 -11.38 7.94
N ASN A 32 -2.51 -11.24 8.14
CA ASN A 32 -3.23 -11.93 9.21
C ASN A 32 -3.24 -13.46 9.01
N ASN A 33 -3.06 -13.93 7.78
CA ASN A 33 -2.92 -15.34 7.44
C ASN A 33 -1.48 -15.86 7.53
N GLY A 34 -0.54 -15.04 8.02
CA GLY A 34 0.82 -15.46 8.38
C GLY A 34 1.92 -15.02 7.41
N SER A 35 1.59 -14.42 6.28
CA SER A 35 2.59 -13.91 5.32
C SER A 35 3.18 -12.59 5.82
N ILE A 36 4.48 -12.59 6.15
CA ILE A 36 5.17 -11.44 6.75
C ILE A 36 6.16 -10.73 5.81
N HIS A 37 6.39 -11.25 4.60
CA HIS A 37 7.35 -10.68 3.66
C HIS A 37 6.65 -9.76 2.67
N SER A 38 7.27 -8.61 2.38
CA SER A 38 6.80 -7.73 1.30
C SER A 38 6.99 -8.40 -0.06
N GLY A 39 6.07 -8.16 -1.00
CA GLY A 39 6.12 -8.78 -2.32
C GLY A 39 4.79 -8.71 -3.05
N VAL A 40 4.74 -9.33 -4.23
CA VAL A 40 3.52 -9.41 -5.04
C VAL A 40 2.64 -10.56 -4.56
N TYR A 41 1.38 -10.25 -4.26
CA TYR A 41 0.36 -11.22 -3.85
C TYR A 41 -0.90 -11.07 -4.70
N THR A 42 -1.77 -12.08 -4.65
CA THR A 42 -3.11 -12.02 -5.27
C THR A 42 -4.18 -11.82 -4.21
N ILE A 43 -5.01 -10.79 -4.40
CA ILE A 43 -6.17 -10.48 -3.57
C ILE A 43 -7.47 -10.60 -4.37
N TYR A 44 -8.61 -10.62 -3.68
CA TYR A 44 -9.95 -10.85 -4.23
C TYR A 44 -10.99 -9.86 -3.68
N PRO A 45 -10.84 -8.53 -3.88
CA PRO A 45 -11.68 -7.51 -3.22
C PRO A 45 -13.18 -7.66 -3.50
N VAL A 46 -13.52 -8.23 -4.66
CA VAL A 46 -14.90 -8.45 -5.14
C VAL A 46 -15.21 -9.92 -5.42
N GLY A 47 -14.41 -10.84 -4.86
CA GLY A 47 -14.62 -12.28 -4.91
C GLY A 47 -13.74 -13.02 -5.93
N PRO A 48 -13.88 -14.37 -6.01
CA PRO A 48 -12.89 -15.26 -6.61
C PRO A 48 -12.75 -15.14 -8.13
N LYS A 49 -13.72 -14.50 -8.81
CA LYS A 49 -13.74 -14.36 -10.27
C LYS A 49 -12.96 -13.14 -10.78
N ARG A 50 -12.50 -12.28 -9.88
CA ARG A 50 -11.74 -11.06 -10.21
C ARG A 50 -10.50 -10.97 -9.30
N PRO A 51 -9.52 -11.88 -9.48
CA PRO A 51 -8.25 -11.77 -8.79
C PRO A 51 -7.53 -10.49 -9.22
N LEU A 52 -6.79 -9.90 -8.29
CA LEU A 52 -6.00 -8.70 -8.51
C LEU A 52 -4.60 -8.91 -7.92
N GLN A 53 -3.57 -8.71 -8.72
CA GLN A 53 -2.19 -8.69 -8.23
C GLN A 53 -1.88 -7.33 -7.63
N VAL A 54 -1.28 -7.33 -6.45
CA VAL A 54 -0.87 -6.12 -5.72
C VAL A 54 0.49 -6.35 -5.08
N TYR A 55 1.24 -5.28 -4.90
CA TYR A 55 2.38 -5.32 -3.98
C TYR A 55 1.86 -5.10 -2.55
N CYS A 56 2.22 -6.01 -1.65
CA CYS A 56 2.01 -5.85 -0.23
C CYS A 56 3.30 -5.38 0.43
N ASP A 57 3.26 -4.22 1.07
CA ASP A 57 4.33 -3.81 1.97
C ASP A 57 4.03 -4.27 3.39
N MET A 58 4.79 -5.24 3.86
CA MET A 58 4.67 -5.84 5.20
C MET A 58 5.57 -5.16 6.25
N GLY A 59 6.26 -4.07 5.90
CA GLY A 59 7.00 -3.22 6.84
C GLY A 59 8.37 -3.77 7.26
N CYS A 60 8.92 -4.72 6.53
CA CYS A 60 10.31 -5.19 6.69
C CYS A 60 11.27 -4.12 6.16
N THR A 61 12.16 -3.62 7.03
CA THR A 61 13.24 -2.72 6.62
C THR A 61 14.55 -3.48 6.39
N GLU A 62 15.52 -2.85 5.73
CA GLU A 62 16.85 -3.43 5.44
C GLU A 62 17.64 -3.88 6.68
N ASN A 63 17.27 -3.39 7.87
CA ASN A 63 17.89 -3.74 9.16
C ASN A 63 17.04 -4.74 9.97
N ASP A 64 16.08 -5.43 9.35
CA ASP A 64 15.12 -6.32 10.00
C ASP A 64 14.26 -5.65 11.09
N GLU A 65 14.24 -4.32 11.15
CA GLU A 65 13.32 -3.59 12.01
C GLU A 65 11.93 -3.60 11.38
N ARG A 66 10.93 -4.05 12.15
CA ARG A 66 9.53 -4.01 11.74
C ARG A 66 8.99 -2.59 11.92
N SER A 67 8.75 -1.94 10.80
CA SER A 67 7.97 -0.72 10.72
C SER A 67 6.47 -1.03 10.63
N GLU A 68 5.66 0.03 10.51
CA GLU A 68 4.23 -0.07 10.29
C GLU A 68 3.94 -0.72 8.91
N GLY A 69 3.74 -2.05 8.82
CA GLY A 69 3.44 -2.77 7.57
C GLY A 69 1.95 -2.96 7.23
N LYS A 70 1.64 -3.94 6.37
CA LYS A 70 0.29 -4.42 5.99
C LYS A 70 -0.44 -3.54 4.98
N TRP A 71 0.33 -2.85 4.12
CA TRP A 71 -0.21 -1.93 3.14
C TRP A 71 -0.40 -2.61 1.80
N THR A 72 -1.55 -2.34 1.16
CA THR A 72 -1.77 -2.60 -0.25
C THR A 72 -1.26 -1.38 -1.01
N VAL A 73 -0.22 -1.55 -1.83
CA VAL A 73 0.31 -0.46 -2.66
C VAL A 73 -0.65 -0.21 -3.82
N ILE A 74 -1.04 1.04 -4.05
CA ILE A 74 -1.92 1.40 -5.18
C ILE A 74 -1.19 2.20 -6.27
N GLN A 75 -0.05 2.79 -5.93
CA GLN A 75 0.83 3.49 -6.84
C GLN A 75 2.26 3.36 -6.32
N LYS A 76 3.21 3.10 -7.23
CA LYS A 76 4.64 3.07 -6.93
C LYS A 76 5.45 3.74 -8.02
N ARG A 77 6.33 4.66 -7.62
CA ARG A 77 7.36 5.29 -8.45
C ARG A 77 8.73 5.04 -7.80
N THR A 78 9.74 4.66 -8.58
CA THR A 78 11.06 4.32 -8.07
C THR A 78 12.21 4.66 -9.02
N ASP A 79 11.96 4.59 -10.32
CA ASP A 79 13.02 4.65 -11.34
C ASP A 79 12.57 5.27 -12.68
N GLY A 80 11.33 5.72 -12.81
CA GLY A 80 10.83 6.34 -14.03
C GLY A 80 10.78 5.41 -15.25
N THR A 81 10.85 4.10 -15.08
CA THR A 81 10.77 3.13 -16.19
C THR A 81 9.38 3.05 -16.80
N VAL A 82 8.34 3.44 -16.05
CA VAL A 82 6.96 3.44 -16.52
C VAL A 82 6.50 4.85 -16.84
N ASN A 83 5.94 5.02 -18.05
CA ASN A 83 5.32 6.28 -18.44
C ASN A 83 3.94 6.43 -17.75
N PHE A 84 3.77 7.48 -16.95
CA PHE A 84 2.50 7.83 -16.28
C PHE A 84 1.66 8.86 -17.07
N TYR A 85 2.18 9.46 -18.15
CA TYR A 85 1.38 10.28 -19.06
C TYR A 85 0.50 9.40 -19.95
N ARG A 86 -0.66 9.01 -19.41
CA ARG A 86 -1.56 7.98 -19.97
C ARG A 86 -3.01 8.47 -20.07
N PRO A 87 -3.81 7.90 -21.00
CA PRO A 87 -5.21 8.28 -21.16
C PRO A 87 -6.08 7.73 -20.03
N TRP A 88 -7.33 8.22 -19.93
CA TRP A 88 -8.32 7.77 -18.94
C TRP A 88 -8.43 6.26 -18.82
N GLU A 89 -8.56 5.55 -19.96
CA GLU A 89 -8.77 4.11 -19.96
C GLU A 89 -7.61 3.32 -19.34
N ALA A 90 -6.38 3.83 -19.43
CA ALA A 90 -5.23 3.23 -18.77
C ALA A 90 -5.27 3.47 -17.25
N TYR A 91 -5.57 4.70 -16.82
CA TYR A 91 -5.73 5.01 -15.40
C TYR A 91 -6.90 4.29 -14.75
N LYS A 92 -7.98 4.04 -15.51
CA LYS A 92 -9.12 3.26 -15.06
C LYS A 92 -8.76 1.82 -14.72
N HIS A 93 -8.07 1.14 -15.63
CA HIS A 93 -7.78 -0.29 -15.52
C HIS A 93 -6.45 -0.64 -14.83
N GLY A 94 -5.53 0.31 -14.74
CA GLY A 94 -4.19 0.10 -14.21
C GLY A 94 -3.14 -0.12 -15.30
N PHE A 95 -1.88 0.10 -14.95
CA PHE A 95 -0.72 -0.08 -15.83
C PHE A 95 0.58 -0.22 -15.03
N GLY A 96 1.63 -0.74 -15.66
CA GLY A 96 2.94 -0.97 -15.04
C GLY A 96 3.11 -2.41 -14.56
N ASP A 97 4.07 -2.63 -13.67
CA ASP A 97 4.38 -3.92 -13.06
C ASP A 97 4.27 -3.80 -11.55
N THR A 98 3.47 -4.67 -10.93
CA THR A 98 3.31 -4.72 -9.47
C THR A 98 4.61 -4.99 -8.72
N ALA A 99 5.62 -5.58 -9.36
CA ALA A 99 6.95 -5.75 -8.77
C ALA A 99 7.86 -4.51 -8.92
N GLY A 100 7.45 -3.50 -9.69
CA GLY A 100 8.19 -2.27 -9.99
C GLY A 100 7.30 -1.02 -9.89
N GLU A 101 7.38 -0.14 -10.88
CA GLU A 101 6.48 1.01 -10.98
C GLU A 101 5.12 0.62 -11.56
N TYR A 102 4.04 1.08 -10.91
CA TYR A 102 2.69 0.83 -11.41
C TYR A 102 1.64 1.77 -10.83
N TRP A 103 0.47 1.73 -11.47
CA TRP A 103 -0.79 2.28 -11.01
C TRP A 103 -1.82 1.15 -10.97
N LEU A 104 -2.46 0.93 -9.83
CA LEU A 104 -3.37 -0.20 -9.62
C LEU A 104 -4.64 -0.13 -10.49
N GLY A 105 -5.08 1.08 -10.84
CA GLY A 105 -6.31 1.31 -11.59
C GLY A 105 -7.40 1.91 -10.70
N LEU A 106 -8.04 2.99 -11.18
CA LEU A 106 -9.09 3.69 -10.45
C LEU A 106 -10.29 2.79 -10.15
N GLU A 107 -10.65 1.88 -11.07
CA GLU A 107 -11.75 0.95 -10.81
C GLU A 107 -11.41 -0.01 -9.66
N ASN A 108 -10.17 -0.47 -9.58
CA ASN A 108 -9.72 -1.34 -8.50
C ASN A 108 -9.67 -0.60 -7.16
N ILE A 109 -9.14 0.64 -7.15
CA ILE A 109 -9.10 1.50 -5.94
C ILE A 109 -10.52 1.81 -5.46
N PHE A 110 -11.46 2.11 -6.35
CA PHE A 110 -12.87 2.30 -6.01
C PHE A 110 -13.46 1.05 -5.35
N LEU A 111 -13.29 -0.12 -5.96
CA LEU A 111 -13.85 -1.37 -5.44
C LEU A 111 -13.29 -1.77 -4.08
N ILE A 112 -12.01 -1.46 -3.83
CA ILE A 112 -11.37 -1.65 -2.52
C ILE A 112 -11.97 -0.67 -1.51
N THR A 113 -11.96 0.62 -1.82
CA THR A 113 -12.31 1.68 -0.86
C THR A 113 -13.80 1.86 -0.60
N TRP A 114 -14.68 1.38 -1.48
CA TRP A 114 -16.14 1.53 -1.35
C TRP A 114 -16.75 0.76 -0.16
N ARG A 115 -16.15 -0.37 0.23
CA ARG A 115 -16.80 -1.31 1.17
C ARG A 115 -16.61 -0.96 2.64
N GLU A 116 -15.44 -0.46 2.99
CA GLU A 116 -15.04 -0.19 4.36
C GLU A 116 -14.23 1.12 4.44
N LYS A 117 -13.94 1.56 5.66
CA LYS A 117 -13.11 2.74 5.86
C LYS A 117 -11.63 2.37 5.67
N HIS A 118 -10.98 3.05 4.74
CA HIS A 118 -9.57 2.86 4.41
C HIS A 118 -8.74 4.05 4.88
N GLU A 119 -7.48 3.80 5.22
CA GLU A 119 -6.50 4.86 5.44
C GLU A 119 -5.51 4.92 4.28
N LEU A 120 -5.06 6.13 3.98
CA LEU A 120 -4.06 6.39 2.95
C LEU A 120 -2.77 6.86 3.61
N ARG A 121 -1.65 6.36 3.13
CA ARG A 121 -0.31 6.82 3.48
C ARG A 121 0.46 7.07 2.17
N VAL A 122 1.12 8.21 2.09
CA VAL A 122 1.97 8.57 0.97
C VAL A 122 3.39 8.67 1.52
N ASP A 123 4.24 7.72 1.17
CA ASP A 123 5.65 7.73 1.51
C ASP A 123 6.44 8.39 0.38
N LEU A 124 7.34 9.30 0.75
CA LEU A 124 8.19 10.06 -0.15
C LEU A 124 9.65 9.89 0.25
N GLU A 125 10.52 9.67 -0.72
CA GLU A 125 11.97 9.64 -0.51
C GLU A 125 12.67 10.51 -1.56
N ASP A 126 13.57 11.41 -1.13
CA ASP A 126 14.35 12.28 -2.00
C ASP A 126 15.66 11.63 -2.54
N PHE A 127 16.47 12.37 -3.30
CA PHE A 127 17.73 11.84 -3.87
C PHE A 127 18.85 11.66 -2.83
N GLU A 128 18.69 12.23 -1.64
CA GLU A 128 19.61 12.12 -0.51
C GLU A 128 19.11 11.06 0.50
N HIS A 129 18.12 10.25 0.11
CA HIS A 129 17.48 9.20 0.91
C HIS A 129 16.71 9.71 2.14
N ALA A 130 16.36 11.00 2.20
CA ALA A 130 15.49 11.51 3.25
C ALA A 130 14.05 11.04 3.00
N LYS A 131 13.46 10.40 4.02
CA LYS A 131 12.11 9.82 3.96
C LYS A 131 11.12 10.63 4.79
N VAL A 132 9.98 10.96 4.19
CA VAL A 132 8.85 11.61 4.87
C VAL A 132 7.54 10.96 4.44
N TYR A 133 6.47 11.17 5.21
CA TYR A 133 5.15 10.68 4.82
C TYR A 133 4.02 11.66 5.12
N ALA A 134 2.90 11.45 4.44
CA ALA A 134 1.59 12.05 4.75
C ALA A 134 0.58 10.92 4.97
N ARG A 135 -0.21 10.96 6.05
CA ARG A 135 -1.22 9.93 6.34
C ARG A 135 -2.60 10.54 6.52
N TYR A 136 -3.63 9.88 6.01
CA TYR A 136 -5.03 10.28 6.13
C TYR A 136 -5.82 9.11 6.70
N THR A 137 -6.46 9.32 7.85
CA THR A 137 -7.22 8.24 8.52
C THR A 137 -8.49 7.82 7.78
N SER A 138 -8.90 8.55 6.74
CA SER A 138 -10.00 8.19 5.85
C SER A 138 -9.63 8.54 4.42
N PHE A 139 -9.78 7.57 3.52
CA PHE A 139 -9.60 7.71 2.09
C PHE A 139 -10.61 6.85 1.35
N TYR A 140 -11.21 7.41 0.30
CA TYR A 140 -11.96 6.66 -0.71
C TYR A 140 -12.06 7.50 -1.99
N ILE A 141 -12.45 6.84 -3.08
CA ILE A 141 -12.84 7.51 -4.31
C ILE A 141 -14.25 7.10 -4.71
N ASP A 142 -14.96 7.97 -5.41
CA ASP A 142 -16.29 7.64 -5.92
C ASP A 142 -16.22 6.74 -7.18
N ALA A 143 -17.38 6.32 -7.66
CA ALA A 143 -17.49 5.55 -8.90
C ALA A 143 -17.11 6.38 -10.15
N GLU A 144 -16.95 5.71 -11.29
CA GLU A 144 -16.65 6.36 -12.57
C GLU A 144 -17.68 7.44 -12.97
N SER A 145 -18.95 7.27 -12.60
CA SER A 145 -20.02 8.25 -12.88
C SER A 145 -19.77 9.60 -12.22
N GLU A 146 -19.08 9.60 -11.08
CA GLU A 146 -18.61 10.79 -10.35
C GLU A 146 -17.13 11.10 -10.65
N LYS A 147 -16.59 10.50 -11.73
CA LYS A 147 -15.22 10.69 -12.21
C LYS A 147 -14.15 10.36 -11.17
N TYR A 148 -14.39 9.32 -10.37
CA TYR A 148 -13.48 8.86 -9.34
C TYR A 148 -13.04 9.98 -8.38
N MET A 149 -13.99 10.80 -7.93
CA MET A 149 -13.73 11.94 -7.05
C MET A 149 -13.00 11.52 -5.77
N LEU A 150 -11.94 12.26 -5.39
CA LEU A 150 -11.13 11.98 -4.21
C LEU A 150 -11.80 12.46 -2.93
N HIS A 151 -11.77 11.62 -1.90
CA HIS A 151 -12.16 11.99 -0.53
C HIS A 151 -11.09 11.61 0.47
N VAL A 152 -10.54 12.60 1.17
CA VAL A 152 -9.54 12.41 2.24
C VAL A 152 -9.90 13.20 3.49
N SER A 153 -9.65 12.62 4.67
CA SER A 153 -9.79 13.34 5.94
C SER A 153 -8.92 12.76 7.06
N GLY A 154 -8.77 13.54 8.15
CA GLY A 154 -7.99 13.17 9.32
C GLY A 154 -6.51 13.02 8.99
N PHE A 155 -5.92 14.10 8.46
CA PHE A 155 -4.51 14.19 8.16
C PHE A 155 -3.64 14.03 9.42
N ILE A 156 -2.56 13.28 9.29
CA ILE A 156 -1.50 13.07 10.27
C ILE A 156 -0.18 13.43 9.59
N ASN A 157 0.52 14.42 10.16
CA ASN A 157 1.77 14.92 9.60
C ASN A 157 2.93 13.98 9.90
N GLY A 158 3.54 13.42 8.85
CA GLY A 158 4.77 12.63 8.90
C GLY A 158 5.98 13.32 8.27
N GLY A 159 5.95 14.65 8.12
CA GLY A 159 7.02 15.46 7.55
C GLY A 159 6.78 15.92 6.11
N ALA A 160 5.88 15.27 5.36
CA ALA A 160 5.59 15.63 3.96
C ALA A 160 4.65 16.85 3.81
N GLY A 161 3.97 17.25 4.89
CA GLY A 161 2.90 18.25 4.84
C GLY A 161 1.60 17.74 4.21
N ASP A 162 0.56 18.57 4.24
CA ASP A 162 -0.78 18.23 3.76
C ASP A 162 -1.04 18.82 2.37
N SER A 163 -0.36 18.29 1.35
CA SER A 163 -0.57 18.75 -0.03
C SER A 163 -1.85 18.16 -0.64
N LEU A 164 -2.32 17.01 -0.16
CA LEU A 164 -3.48 16.32 -0.75
C LEU A 164 -4.82 16.93 -0.32
N ALA A 165 -4.88 17.66 0.81
CA ALA A 165 -6.08 18.41 1.19
C ALA A 165 -6.56 19.38 0.11
N TYR A 166 -5.64 19.97 -0.68
CA TYR A 166 -5.97 20.84 -1.82
C TYR A 166 -6.77 20.10 -2.91
N HIS A 167 -6.54 18.80 -3.03
CA HIS A 167 -7.11 17.92 -4.04
C HIS A 167 -8.40 17.22 -3.57
N ASN A 168 -8.78 17.39 -2.30
CA ASN A 168 -9.97 16.78 -1.74
C ASN A 168 -11.25 17.29 -2.43
N GLY A 169 -12.16 16.39 -2.78
CA GLY A 169 -13.40 16.68 -3.50
C GLY A 169 -13.23 16.99 -4.98
N LYS A 170 -12.06 16.68 -5.57
CA LYS A 170 -11.79 16.92 -6.99
C LYS A 170 -11.93 15.64 -7.80
N ALA A 171 -12.39 15.78 -9.04
CA ALA A 171 -12.48 14.69 -10.00
C ALA A 171 -11.09 14.29 -10.51
N PHE A 172 -10.92 13.02 -10.88
CA PHE A 172 -9.69 12.60 -11.54
C PHE A 172 -9.64 13.16 -12.96
N GLY A 173 -8.45 13.59 -13.40
CA GLY A 173 -8.19 14.12 -14.73
C GLY A 173 -7.03 13.40 -15.40
N THR A 174 -7.13 13.22 -16.71
CA THR A 174 -6.08 12.68 -17.60
C THR A 174 -6.01 13.54 -18.86
N PHE A 175 -5.00 13.36 -19.70
CA PHE A 175 -4.80 14.27 -20.84
C PHE A 175 -5.96 14.30 -21.83
N ASP A 176 -6.81 13.28 -21.87
CA ASP A 176 -7.96 13.15 -22.74
C ASP A 176 -9.31 13.42 -22.03
N LYS A 177 -9.32 13.62 -20.71
CA LYS A 177 -10.55 13.91 -19.93
C LYS A 177 -10.45 15.08 -18.95
N ASP A 178 -9.32 15.79 -18.89
CA ASP A 178 -9.16 16.99 -18.07
C ASP A 178 -9.61 18.26 -18.81
N ILE A 179 -10.48 19.05 -18.16
CA ILE A 179 -11.06 20.29 -18.69
C ILE A 179 -10.04 21.43 -18.65
N ASN A 180 -9.17 21.47 -17.63
CA ASN A 180 -8.27 22.60 -17.37
C ASN A 180 -6.88 22.42 -18.01
N ASN A 181 -6.67 21.33 -18.76
CA ASN A 181 -5.39 20.94 -19.38
C ASN A 181 -4.21 20.81 -18.38
N CYS A 182 -4.48 20.68 -17.08
CA CYS A 182 -3.47 20.41 -16.07
C CYS A 182 -2.77 19.07 -16.34
N ALA A 183 -3.52 18.03 -16.71
CA ALA A 183 -2.96 16.72 -17.04
C ALA A 183 -2.01 16.76 -18.24
N LYS A 184 -2.29 17.60 -19.24
CA LYS A 184 -1.39 17.84 -20.39
C LYS A 184 -0.18 18.67 -20.01
N THR A 185 -0.38 19.71 -19.20
CA THR A 185 0.67 20.66 -18.80
C THR A 185 1.70 20.02 -17.86
N TYR A 186 1.24 19.17 -16.95
CA TYR A 186 2.05 18.52 -15.92
C TYR A 186 2.24 17.02 -16.16
N GLU A 187 1.89 16.56 -17.37
CA GLU A 187 2.18 15.24 -17.92
C GLU A 187 1.92 14.07 -16.96
N GLY A 188 0.68 13.98 -16.48
CA GLY A 188 0.23 12.89 -15.60
C GLY A 188 -1.26 12.96 -15.30
N GLY A 189 -1.85 11.85 -14.84
CA GLY A 189 -3.22 11.82 -14.34
C GLY A 189 -3.29 12.06 -12.84
N PHE A 190 -4.18 12.94 -12.37
CA PHE A 190 -4.35 13.24 -10.94
C PHE A 190 -5.70 13.91 -10.65
N TRP A 191 -6.02 14.09 -9.36
CA TRP A 191 -7.19 14.83 -8.90
C TRP A 191 -6.96 16.34 -8.92
N PHE A 192 -6.89 16.94 -10.11
CA PHE A 192 -6.54 18.35 -10.28
C PHE A 192 -7.62 19.33 -9.78
N ASP A 193 -7.21 20.46 -9.21
CA ASP A 193 -8.07 21.63 -8.97
C ASP A 193 -7.67 22.77 -9.92
N ASN A 194 -7.11 23.89 -9.43
CA ASN A 194 -6.33 24.81 -10.26
C ASN A 194 -4.94 24.21 -10.51
N CYS A 195 -4.97 23.06 -11.18
CA CYS A 195 -3.88 22.11 -11.32
C CYS A 195 -3.48 21.47 -9.99
N HIS A 196 -2.29 21.75 -9.45
CA HIS A 196 -1.82 20.94 -8.34
C HIS A 196 -0.91 21.61 -7.32
N HIS A 197 -1.01 21.13 -6.08
CA HIS A 197 0.01 21.30 -5.04
C HIS A 197 0.91 20.07 -4.94
N SER A 198 0.46 18.92 -5.43
CA SER A 198 1.27 17.71 -5.60
C SER A 198 0.88 16.95 -6.87
N ASN A 199 1.84 16.29 -7.51
CA ASN A 199 1.57 15.43 -8.67
C ASN A 199 2.50 14.20 -8.66
N PRO A 200 2.20 13.17 -7.84
CA PRO A 200 3.02 11.96 -7.74
C PRO A 200 3.05 11.13 -9.04
N ASN A 201 2.16 11.45 -9.99
CA ASN A 201 2.04 10.80 -11.29
C ASN A 201 2.70 11.61 -12.42
N GLY A 202 3.40 12.70 -12.10
CA GLY A 202 4.12 13.51 -13.08
C GLY A 202 5.37 12.82 -13.63
N VAL A 203 6.06 13.55 -14.50
CA VAL A 203 7.33 13.12 -15.11
C VAL A 203 8.36 12.81 -14.03
N TYR A 204 9.00 11.65 -14.16
CA TYR A 204 10.14 11.31 -13.32
C TYR A 204 11.36 12.13 -13.72
N LYS A 205 11.78 13.08 -12.88
CA LYS A 205 12.96 13.91 -13.13
C LYS A 205 14.19 13.28 -12.51
N TRP A 206 15.13 12.82 -13.33
CA TRP A 206 16.42 12.31 -12.89
C TRP A 206 17.35 13.44 -12.45
N GLY A 207 17.34 13.81 -11.16
CA GLY A 207 18.44 14.47 -10.43
C GLY A 207 19.17 15.65 -11.09
N SER A 208 18.63 16.30 -12.12
CA SER A 208 19.27 17.41 -12.82
C SER A 208 19.03 18.70 -12.04
N GLY A 209 19.66 18.80 -10.86
CA GLY A 209 19.66 20.01 -10.04
C GLY A 209 18.36 20.31 -9.27
N GLU A 210 17.37 19.43 -9.28
CA GLU A 210 16.20 19.53 -8.39
C GLU A 210 16.20 18.41 -7.34
N PRO A 211 15.84 18.68 -6.07
CA PRO A 211 16.06 17.75 -4.96
C PRO A 211 15.20 16.49 -4.97
N ILE A 212 14.22 16.39 -5.86
CA ILE A 212 13.12 15.44 -5.65
C ILE A 212 13.31 14.18 -6.49
N ARG A 213 13.83 13.13 -5.86
CA ARG A 213 13.49 11.76 -6.25
C ARG A 213 11.99 11.67 -5.99
N GLN A 214 11.18 11.44 -7.01
CA GLN A 214 9.79 11.09 -6.78
C GLN A 214 9.75 9.58 -6.61
N GLN A 215 10.37 9.08 -5.54
CA GLN A 215 9.82 7.89 -4.92
C GLN A 215 8.56 8.35 -4.23
N ALA A 216 7.43 8.22 -4.90
CA ALA A 216 6.14 8.29 -4.26
C ALA A 216 5.62 6.87 -4.23
N GLU A 217 5.44 6.34 -3.02
CA GLU A 217 4.66 5.14 -2.82
C GLU A 217 3.36 5.56 -2.16
N VAL A 218 2.25 5.30 -2.84
CA VAL A 218 0.93 5.52 -2.26
C VAL A 218 0.47 4.18 -1.71
N LEU A 219 0.56 4.08 -0.39
CA LEU A 219 0.23 2.94 0.42
C LEU A 219 -1.20 3.10 0.97
N GLU A 220 -2.02 2.06 0.87
CA GLU A 220 -3.35 2.02 1.51
C GLU A 220 -3.46 0.90 2.54
N ARG A 221 -4.18 1.17 3.63
CA ARG A 221 -4.47 0.18 4.67
C ARG A 221 -5.96 0.05 4.91
N ILE A 222 -6.34 -1.16 5.28
CA ILE A 222 -7.73 -1.57 5.45
C ILE A 222 -7.95 -1.88 6.92
N HIS A 223 -8.91 -1.19 7.55
CA HIS A 223 -9.28 -1.41 8.95
C HIS A 223 -10.67 -2.04 9.05
N ALA A 224 -10.75 -3.36 9.18
CA ALA A 224 -11.96 -4.03 9.66
C ALA A 224 -12.12 -3.79 11.16
N ARG A 225 -12.87 -2.76 11.57
CA ARG A 225 -13.39 -2.70 12.94
C ARG A 225 -14.49 -3.76 13.07
N LYS A 226 -14.18 -4.93 13.61
CA LYS A 226 -15.21 -5.73 14.31
C LYS A 226 -15.77 -4.84 15.41
N ALA A 227 -17.08 -4.59 15.41
CA ALA A 227 -17.77 -3.92 16.50
C ALA A 227 -17.66 -4.79 17.76
N GLY A 228 -16.61 -4.57 18.55
CA GLY A 228 -16.43 -5.12 19.89
C GLY A 228 -16.95 -4.12 20.91
N THR A 229 -17.96 -4.54 21.66
CA THR A 229 -18.51 -3.87 22.84
C THR A 229 -17.45 -3.25 23.75
N ARG A 230 -17.71 -2.03 24.22
CA ARG A 230 -16.95 -1.30 25.24
C ARG A 230 -16.54 -2.20 26.41
N GLN A 231 -15.24 -2.25 26.69
CA GLN A 231 -14.73 -2.32 28.05
C GLN A 231 -13.68 -1.20 28.24
N PRO A 232 -13.78 -0.38 29.30
CA PRO A 232 -12.77 0.60 29.62
C PRO A 232 -11.74 0.00 30.57
N ILE A 233 -10.44 0.17 30.31
CA ILE A 233 -9.42 -0.08 31.33
C ILE A 233 -8.30 0.96 31.20
N GLY A 234 -8.19 1.80 32.25
CA GLY A 234 -7.02 1.87 33.13
C GLY A 234 -5.70 2.44 32.62
N ALA A 235 -5.16 3.36 33.43
CA ALA A 235 -3.97 4.17 33.25
C ALA A 235 -2.59 3.46 33.28
N HIS A 236 -1.62 4.19 32.70
CA HIS A 236 -0.20 4.40 33.08
C HIS A 236 0.82 3.26 33.20
N GLY A 237 1.98 3.47 32.54
CA GLY A 237 3.28 2.93 32.91
C GLY A 237 4.41 3.40 32.00
N VAL A 238 5.41 4.09 32.57
CA VAL A 238 6.67 4.55 31.95
C VAL A 238 7.78 3.52 32.25
N GLY A 239 8.72 3.31 31.32
CA GLY A 239 9.97 2.61 31.60
C GLY A 239 11.04 2.78 30.51
N LYS A 240 12.21 3.32 30.89
CA LYS A 240 13.45 3.40 30.11
C LYS A 240 14.35 2.19 30.41
N GLY A 241 15.25 1.83 29.48
CA GLY A 241 16.47 1.07 29.78
C GLY A 241 17.05 0.35 28.56
N GLY A 242 18.30 0.68 28.20
CA GLY A 242 19.04 0.08 27.08
C GLY A 242 19.88 -1.15 27.46
N GLY A 243 20.48 -1.78 26.44
CA GLY A 243 21.45 -2.86 26.53
C GLY A 243 21.98 -3.19 25.12
N VAL A 244 23.29 -3.44 25.02
CA VAL A 244 24.07 -3.67 23.79
C VAL A 244 24.41 -5.17 23.68
N PHE A 245 24.68 -5.59 22.43
CA PHE A 245 25.52 -6.70 21.95
C PHE A 245 24.84 -7.95 21.34
N GLU A 246 25.15 -8.10 20.05
CA GLU A 246 25.68 -9.28 19.34
C GLU A 246 24.73 -10.20 18.57
N SER A 247 24.90 -10.09 17.23
CA SER A 247 25.09 -11.12 16.21
C SER A 247 24.06 -12.24 15.99
N GLU A 248 23.81 -12.44 14.68
CA GLU A 248 23.35 -13.66 14.02
C GLU A 248 21.87 -14.04 14.17
N ARG A 249 21.04 -13.49 13.26
CA ARG A 249 20.37 -14.22 12.16
C ARG A 249 19.07 -13.55 11.72
N GLY A 250 18.94 -13.28 10.42
CA GLY A 250 17.76 -13.70 9.65
C GLY A 250 16.77 -12.65 9.16
N CYS A 251 16.55 -12.67 7.84
CA CYS A 251 15.25 -12.82 7.16
C CYS A 251 15.47 -13.44 5.75
N ALA A 252 16.19 -14.56 5.71
CA ALA A 252 16.22 -15.44 4.54
C ALA A 252 15.92 -16.85 5.05
N GLU A 253 14.84 -17.45 4.58
CA GLU A 253 14.77 -18.91 4.57
C GLU A 253 15.61 -19.40 3.40
N GLU A 254 16.50 -20.32 3.75
CA GLU A 254 17.36 -21.13 2.91
C GLU A 254 16.53 -21.87 1.84
N GLU A 255 17.05 -21.93 0.60
CA GLU A 255 16.91 -23.14 -0.23
C GLU A 255 18.21 -23.93 -0.16
#